data_AF-A0A521W340-F1
#
_entry.id   AF-A0A521W340-F1
#
_cell.length_a   1.000
_cell.length_b   1.000
_cell.length_c   1.000
_cell.angle_alpha   90.00
_cell.angle_beta   90.00
_cell.angle_gamma   90.00
#
_symmetry.space_group_name_H-M   'P 1'
#
loop_
_entity.id
_entity.type
_entity.pdbx_description
1 polymer ?
#
loop_
_entity_poly.entity_id
_entity_poly.type
_entity_poly.pdbx_seq_one_letter_code
_entity_poly.pdbx_strand_id
1 'polypeptide(L)'
;MHLNLRLRHMSAKTILFSLMTITFWFAFGCASTLQSPVDEWKRDELYFGSLIPGGGTVNDELWNRFVDSIITPRFPSGITILNADGRYRYNDGVILNEPTRIVILLYNDSLEIRNAAIEHIMDAYIQKFHQEAVLRTTNTVNVQFRK
;
A
#
# COMPACT_ATOMS: atom_id res chain seq x y z
N MET A 1 -16.74 1.87 -98.26
CA MET A 1 -16.95 1.01 -97.07
C MET A 1 -17.35 1.93 -95.92
N HIS A 2 -18.57 1.75 -95.41
CA HIS A 2 -19.35 2.65 -94.55
C HIS A 2 -18.67 3.03 -93.21
N LEU A 3 -18.61 4.33 -92.85
CA LEU A 3 -19.48 5.03 -91.86
C LEU A 3 -19.28 4.53 -90.40
N ASN A 4 -18.75 5.29 -89.43
CA ASN A 4 -19.43 6.35 -88.65
C ASN A 4 -18.43 6.87 -87.56
N LEU A 5 -18.19 8.18 -87.39
CA LEU A 5 -18.97 9.18 -86.65
C LEU A 5 -18.97 9.03 -85.11
N ARG A 6 -18.24 9.93 -84.45
CA ARG A 6 -18.66 10.88 -83.39
C ARG A 6 -17.65 10.99 -82.24
N LEU A 7 -16.86 12.06 -82.29
CA LEU A 7 -16.32 12.70 -81.10
C LEU A 7 -17.48 13.32 -80.33
N ARG A 8 -17.71 12.87 -79.10
CA ARG A 8 -18.41 13.63 -78.08
C ARG A 8 -17.58 13.63 -76.81
N HIS A 9 -17.00 14.81 -76.54
CA HIS A 9 -16.64 15.21 -75.20
C HIS A 9 -17.86 15.07 -74.30
N MET A 10 -17.78 14.19 -73.30
CA MET A 10 -18.64 14.27 -72.12
C MET A 10 -17.78 14.68 -70.92
N SER A 11 -18.31 15.69 -70.26
CA SER A 11 -17.77 16.51 -69.18
C SER A 11 -17.15 15.74 -68.01
N ALA A 12 -16.01 16.27 -67.53
CA ALA A 12 -15.18 15.81 -66.41
C ALA A 12 -15.81 16.00 -65.01
N LYS A 13 -17.06 15.55 -64.78
CA LYS A 13 -17.75 15.77 -63.49
C LYS A 13 -18.23 14.53 -62.75
N THR A 14 -17.85 13.32 -63.17
CA THR A 14 -18.24 12.10 -62.45
C THR A 14 -17.15 11.03 -62.56
N ILE A 15 -15.99 11.26 -61.95
CA ILE A 15 -14.96 10.24 -61.76
C ILE A 15 -14.53 10.29 -60.30
N LEU A 16 -15.00 9.27 -59.56
CA LEU A 16 -14.47 8.71 -58.32
C LEU A 16 -13.84 9.69 -57.33
N PHE A 17 -14.58 9.98 -56.25
CA PHE A 17 -14.05 10.51 -55.00
C PHE A 17 -12.76 9.77 -54.65
N SER A 18 -11.66 10.52 -54.74
CA SER A 18 -10.32 10.07 -54.42
C SER A 18 -10.30 9.46 -53.02
N LEU A 19 -9.74 8.26 -52.95
CA LEU A 19 -9.52 7.43 -51.77
C LEU A 19 -8.54 8.16 -50.81
N MET A 20 -8.99 9.21 -50.14
CA MET A 20 -8.25 9.88 -49.08
C MET A 20 -8.28 8.99 -47.82
N THR A 21 -7.26 8.14 -47.73
CA THR A 21 -6.60 7.69 -46.50
C THR A 21 -7.53 7.11 -45.43
N ILE A 22 -7.97 5.88 -45.67
CA ILE A 22 -8.36 4.93 -44.63
C ILE A 22 -7.16 4.72 -43.68
N THR A 23 -7.45 4.69 -42.38
CA THR A 23 -6.59 4.33 -41.23
C THR A 23 -5.57 5.37 -40.72
N PHE A 24 -6.09 6.52 -40.26
CA PHE A 24 -5.53 7.23 -39.11
C PHE A 24 -5.87 6.45 -37.82
N TRP A 25 -5.26 5.27 -37.65
CA TRP A 25 -5.27 4.50 -36.40
C TRP A 25 -3.83 4.17 -36.03
N PHE A 26 -2.97 5.19 -36.01
CA PHE A 26 -1.65 5.07 -35.42
C PHE A 26 -1.63 5.85 -34.11
N ALA A 27 -1.54 5.08 -33.03
CA ALA A 27 -1.01 5.48 -31.74
C ALA A 27 -1.81 6.53 -30.94
N PHE A 28 -3.05 6.20 -30.56
CA PHE A 28 -3.39 6.35 -29.13
C PHE A 28 -2.89 5.09 -28.41
N GLY A 29 -1.58 4.90 -28.42
CA GLY A 29 -0.96 4.15 -27.34
C GLY A 29 -1.33 4.94 -26.11
N CYS A 30 -2.19 4.36 -25.28
CA CYS A 30 -2.38 4.85 -23.92
C CYS A 30 -0.96 4.88 -23.37
N ALA A 31 -0.38 6.08 -23.28
CA ALA A 31 0.80 6.28 -22.48
C ALA A 31 0.31 5.94 -21.07
N SER A 32 0.43 4.67 -20.70
CA SER A 32 0.63 4.30 -19.33
C SER A 32 1.88 5.07 -18.95
N THR A 33 1.70 6.30 -18.49
CA THR A 33 2.68 6.91 -17.62
C THR A 33 2.89 5.85 -16.57
N LEU A 34 4.03 5.15 -16.65
CA LEU A 34 4.64 4.56 -15.48
C LEU A 34 4.85 5.75 -14.58
N GLN A 35 3.79 6.13 -13.86
CA GLN A 35 3.89 6.98 -12.72
C GLN A 35 4.80 6.17 -11.82
N SER A 36 6.10 6.49 -11.83
CA SER A 36 6.98 6.05 -10.76
C SER A 36 6.17 6.29 -9.50
N PRO A 37 5.89 5.24 -8.69
CA PRO A 37 5.09 5.44 -7.51
C PRO A 37 5.70 6.64 -6.80
N VAL A 38 4.92 7.71 -6.68
CA VAL A 38 5.26 8.78 -5.73
C VAL A 38 5.61 8.01 -4.48
N ASP A 39 6.81 8.19 -3.94
CA ASP A 39 7.31 7.49 -2.75
C ASP A 39 6.21 7.47 -1.69
N GLU A 40 5.38 6.43 -1.69
CA GLU A 40 4.08 6.47 -1.02
C GLU A 40 4.39 6.07 0.40
N TRP A 41 4.55 7.08 1.26
CA TRP A 41 4.78 6.82 2.67
C TRP A 41 3.54 6.19 3.29
N LYS A 42 3.77 5.07 3.97
CA LYS A 42 2.80 4.46 4.87
C LYS A 42 3.15 4.81 6.30
N ARG A 43 2.09 4.98 7.09
CA ARG A 43 2.13 5.02 8.55
C ARG A 43 1.35 3.84 9.07
N ASP A 44 2.06 2.97 9.78
CA ASP A 44 1.45 1.89 10.54
C ASP A 44 1.57 2.15 12.02
N GLU A 45 0.48 1.86 12.73
CA GLU A 45 0.45 1.86 14.19
C GLU A 45 0.05 0.48 14.67
N LEU A 46 0.89 -0.09 15.52
CA LEU A 46 0.69 -1.41 16.12
C LEU A 46 0.46 -1.24 17.62
N TYR A 47 -0.67 -1.75 18.10
CA TYR A 47 -1.13 -1.59 19.48
C TYR A 47 -0.97 -2.93 20.20
N PHE A 48 -0.01 -2.97 21.12
CA PHE A 48 0.38 -4.14 21.87
C PHE A 48 -0.19 -4.05 23.29
N GLY A 49 -1.21 -4.86 23.57
CA GLY A 49 -1.70 -5.09 24.92
C GLY A 49 -0.62 -5.72 25.81
N SER A 50 -0.51 -5.26 27.05
CA SER A 50 0.53 -5.72 27.97
C SER A 50 0.03 -6.70 29.03
N LEU A 51 -1.26 -7.01 29.09
CA LEU A 51 -1.78 -7.99 30.04
C LEU A 51 -1.67 -9.39 29.43
N ILE A 52 -1.02 -10.32 30.13
CA ILE A 52 -0.82 -11.69 29.62
C ILE A 52 -2.00 -12.56 30.08
N PRO A 53 -2.69 -13.28 29.16
CA PRO A 53 -3.73 -14.23 29.54
C PRO A 53 -3.21 -15.29 30.51
N GLY A 54 -3.98 -15.57 31.57
CA GLY A 54 -3.53 -16.46 32.66
C GLY A 54 -2.70 -15.77 33.75
N GLY A 55 -2.35 -14.50 33.57
CA GLY A 55 -1.73 -13.65 34.59
C GLY A 55 -0.36 -13.09 34.20
N GLY A 56 -0.02 -11.96 34.80
CA GLY A 56 1.23 -11.25 34.55
C GLY A 56 1.09 -10.12 33.53
N THR A 57 2.20 -9.44 33.29
CA THR A 57 2.26 -8.32 32.35
C THR A 57 3.58 -8.32 31.60
N VAL A 58 3.55 -7.86 30.34
CA VAL A 58 4.74 -7.54 29.57
C VAL A 58 5.38 -6.29 30.19
N ASN A 59 6.30 -6.51 31.13
CA ASN A 59 7.03 -5.43 31.78
C ASN A 59 8.05 -4.75 30.84
N ASP A 60 8.64 -3.64 31.27
CA ASP A 60 9.60 -2.86 30.48
C ASP A 60 10.77 -3.70 29.96
N GLU A 61 11.28 -4.63 30.77
CA GLU A 61 12.43 -5.45 30.39
C GLU A 61 12.08 -6.45 29.28
N LEU A 62 10.93 -7.11 29.37
CA LEU A 62 10.42 -8.00 28.34
C LEU A 62 10.09 -7.22 27.05
N TRP A 63 9.47 -6.06 27.20
CA TRP A 63 9.14 -5.17 26.10
C TRP A 63 10.40 -4.71 25.35
N ASN A 64 11.39 -4.17 26.06
CA ASN A 64 12.62 -3.68 25.44
C ASN A 64 13.38 -4.79 24.71
N ARG A 65 13.47 -6.00 25.30
CA ARG A 65 14.04 -7.15 24.60
C ARG A 65 13.28 -7.51 23.31
N PHE A 66 11.95 -7.44 23.34
CA PHE A 66 11.13 -7.71 22.16
C PHE A 66 11.39 -6.66 21.07
N VAL A 67 11.41 -5.39 21.44
CA VAL A 67 11.74 -4.28 20.53
C VAL A 67 13.11 -4.51 19.88
N ASP A 68 14.15 -4.71 20.69
CA ASP A 68 15.53 -4.85 20.21
C ASP A 68 15.75 -6.08 19.33
N SER A 69 15.09 -7.19 19.65
CA SER A 69 15.29 -8.46 18.95
C SER A 69 14.40 -8.63 17.73
N ILE A 70 13.19 -8.05 17.77
CA ILE A 70 12.14 -8.32 16.77
C ILE A 70 11.81 -7.08 15.96
N ILE A 71 11.60 -5.92 16.57
CA ILE A 71 11.12 -4.74 15.86
C ILE A 71 12.27 -3.97 15.20
N THR A 72 13.26 -3.54 15.98
CA THR A 72 14.34 -2.65 15.53
C THR A 72 15.13 -3.21 14.33
N PRO A 73 15.50 -4.51 14.28
CA PRO A 73 16.23 -5.06 13.13
C PRO A 73 15.41 -5.03 11.83
N ARG A 74 14.07 -5.02 11.93
CA ARG A 74 13.18 -4.94 10.78
C ARG A 74 12.99 -3.50 10.33
N PHE A 75 13.06 -2.50 11.22
CA PHE A 75 12.86 -1.08 10.91
C PHE A 75 14.10 -0.24 11.24
N PRO A 76 15.21 -0.40 10.48
CA PRO A 76 16.49 0.25 10.79
C PRO A 76 16.46 1.78 10.62
N SER A 77 15.50 2.31 9.86
CA SER A 77 15.29 3.75 9.71
C SER A 77 14.72 4.42 10.97
N GLY A 78 14.30 3.62 11.96
CA GLY A 78 13.78 4.07 13.23
C GLY A 78 12.30 3.75 13.43
N ILE A 79 11.89 3.81 14.69
CA ILE A 79 10.53 3.60 15.16
C ILE A 79 10.21 4.64 16.24
N THR A 80 8.92 4.87 16.50
CA THR A 80 8.48 5.64 17.68
C THR A 80 7.59 4.75 18.53
N ILE A 81 7.76 4.81 19.86
CA ILE A 81 6.94 4.05 20.80
C ILE A 81 6.21 5.03 21.73
N LEU A 82 4.90 4.85 21.86
CA LEU A 82 4.06 5.57 22.82
C LEU A 82 3.51 4.60 23.87
N ASN A 83 3.32 5.11 25.09
CA ASN A 83 2.59 4.40 26.13
C ASN A 83 1.16 4.94 26.19
N ALA A 84 0.19 4.03 26.25
CA ALA A 84 -1.22 4.35 26.31
C ALA A 84 -1.94 3.44 27.30
N ASP A 85 -3.14 3.85 27.70
CA ASP A 85 -4.08 3.02 28.47
C ASP A 85 -5.28 2.72 27.59
N GLY A 86 -5.41 1.46 27.19
CA GLY A 86 -6.51 0.96 26.38
C GLY A 86 -7.62 0.37 27.24
N ARG A 87 -8.81 0.23 26.63
CA ARG A 87 -9.87 -0.66 27.13
C ARG A 87 -10.17 -1.67 26.04
N TYR A 88 -9.73 -2.91 26.23
CA TYR A 88 -9.92 -3.98 25.26
C TYR A 88 -10.99 -4.97 25.75
N ARG A 89 -11.84 -5.42 24.83
CA ARG A 89 -12.81 -6.47 25.09
C ARG A 89 -12.20 -7.80 24.65
N TYR A 90 -11.92 -8.67 25.61
CA TYR A 90 -11.46 -10.03 25.35
C TYR A 90 -12.58 -10.90 24.77
N ASN A 91 -12.21 -12.07 24.22
CA ASN A 91 -13.17 -12.99 23.61
C ASN A 91 -14.23 -13.53 24.58
N ASP A 92 -13.95 -13.55 25.89
CA ASP A 92 -14.91 -13.91 26.95
C ASP A 92 -15.92 -12.79 27.25
N GLY A 93 -15.80 -11.63 26.59
CA GLY A 93 -16.66 -10.46 26.73
C GLY A 93 -16.25 -9.49 27.82
N VAL A 94 -15.22 -9.80 28.61
CA VAL A 94 -14.71 -8.93 29.68
C VAL A 94 -13.96 -7.74 29.06
N ILE A 95 -14.22 -6.54 29.57
CA ILE A 95 -13.47 -5.33 29.22
C ILE A 95 -12.52 -5.01 30.36
N LEU A 96 -11.21 -5.01 30.08
CA LEU A 96 -10.20 -4.62 31.06
C LEU A 96 -9.48 -3.35 30.64
N ASN A 97 -8.97 -2.61 31.63
CA ASN A 97 -7.98 -1.57 31.38
C ASN A 97 -6.64 -2.23 31.07
N GLU A 98 -6.10 -1.97 29.90
CA GLU A 98 -4.92 -2.64 29.38
C GLU A 98 -3.82 -1.62 29.07
N PRO A 99 -2.72 -1.62 29.84
CA PRO A 99 -1.52 -0.89 29.46
C PRO A 99 -1.10 -1.31 28.05
N THR A 100 -0.96 -0.33 27.18
CA THR A 100 -0.75 -0.54 25.75
C THR A 100 0.53 0.15 25.29
N ARG A 101 1.34 -0.56 24.51
CA ARG A 101 2.46 0.03 23.77
C ARG A 101 2.04 0.24 22.33
N ILE A 102 2.18 1.46 21.82
CA ILE A 102 1.89 1.77 20.42
C ILE A 102 3.21 1.97 19.70
N VAL A 103 3.48 1.14 18.69
CA VAL A 103 4.64 1.31 17.82
C VAL A 103 4.18 1.98 16.54
N ILE A 104 4.76 3.14 16.25
CA ILE A 104 4.53 3.91 15.02
C ILE A 104 5.68 3.65 14.06
N LEU A 105 5.33 3.20 12.87
CA LEU A 105 6.24 2.84 11.78
C LEU A 105 5.95 3.76 10.58
N LEU A 106 6.99 4.41 10.08
CA LEU A 106 6.93 5.23 8.86
C LEU A 106 7.88 4.62 7.83
N TYR A 107 7.37 4.29 6.65
CA TYR A 107 8.17 3.66 5.59
C TYR A 107 7.61 3.99 4.20
N ASN A 108 8.49 4.05 3.21
CA ASN A 108 8.16 4.27 1.80
C ASN A 108 8.95 3.34 0.86
N ASP A 109 9.58 2.30 1.41
CA ASP A 109 10.24 1.26 0.63
C ASP A 109 9.26 0.14 0.27
N SER A 110 9.76 -1.05 -0.07
CA SER A 110 8.92 -2.15 -0.56
C SER A 110 7.77 -2.48 0.39
N LEU A 111 6.55 -2.13 -0.02
CA LEU A 111 5.32 -2.39 0.75
C LEU A 111 5.15 -3.87 1.07
N GLU A 112 5.53 -4.76 0.14
CA GLU A 112 5.46 -6.21 0.33
C GLU A 112 6.39 -6.66 1.48
N ILE A 113 7.65 -6.23 1.44
CA ILE A 113 8.64 -6.56 2.47
C ILE A 113 8.20 -5.99 3.83
N ARG A 114 7.67 -4.76 3.85
CA ARG A 114 7.22 -4.09 5.08
C ARG A 114 6.00 -4.76 5.68
N ASN A 115 5.02 -5.13 4.86
CA ASN A 115 3.86 -5.88 5.32
C ASN A 115 4.29 -7.22 5.92
N ALA A 116 5.14 -7.99 5.24
CA ALA A 116 5.65 -9.26 5.77
C ALA A 116 6.41 -9.08 7.10
N ALA A 117 7.20 -8.01 7.22
CA ALA A 117 7.90 -7.70 8.46
C ALA A 117 6.94 -7.35 9.62
N ILE A 118 5.86 -6.63 9.33
CA ILE A 118 4.85 -6.23 10.31
C ILE A 118 4.03 -7.43 10.78
N GLU A 119 3.56 -8.28 9.87
CA GLU A 119 2.85 -9.52 10.22
C GLU A 119 3.74 -10.41 11.10
N HIS A 120 5.03 -10.55 10.75
CA HIS A 120 5.97 -11.28 11.60
C HIS A 120 6.10 -10.66 13.02
N ILE A 121 6.12 -9.33 13.15
CA ILE A 121 6.19 -8.68 14.46
C ILE A 121 4.92 -9.00 15.27
N MET A 122 3.74 -8.89 14.65
CA MET A 122 2.46 -9.16 15.29
C MET A 122 2.37 -10.63 15.75
N ASP A 123 2.68 -11.57 14.86
CA ASP A 123 2.68 -13.01 15.15
C ASP A 123 3.67 -13.36 16.26
N ALA A 124 4.88 -12.79 16.22
CA ALA A 124 5.89 -13.04 17.24
C ALA A 124 5.43 -12.54 18.62
N TYR A 125 4.73 -11.41 18.70
CA TYR A 125 4.19 -10.90 19.95
C TYR A 125 3.07 -11.80 20.49
N ILE A 126 2.12 -12.15 19.60
CA ILE A 126 0.99 -13.05 19.90
C ILE A 126 1.50 -14.38 20.45
N GLN A 127 2.45 -15.01 19.76
CA GLN A 127 3.01 -16.30 20.17
C GLN A 127 3.81 -16.20 21.47
N LYS A 128 4.65 -15.17 21.62
CA LYS A 128 5.55 -15.05 22.78
C LYS A 128 4.81 -14.73 24.07
N PHE A 129 3.81 -13.86 24.00
CA PHE A 129 3.08 -13.37 25.18
C PHE A 129 1.64 -13.86 25.25
N HIS A 130 1.29 -14.85 24.42
CA HIS A 130 0.00 -15.54 24.41
C HIS A 130 -1.18 -14.56 24.25
N GLN A 131 -0.99 -13.49 23.49
CA GLN A 131 -2.01 -12.47 23.27
C GLN A 131 -3.10 -12.96 22.34
N GLU A 132 -4.32 -12.44 22.48
CA GLU A 132 -5.40 -12.74 21.54
C GLU A 132 -5.18 -12.06 20.19
N ALA A 133 -4.62 -10.84 20.20
CA ALA A 133 -4.42 -10.03 19.01
C ALA A 133 -3.37 -8.93 19.22
N VAL A 134 -2.90 -8.37 18.11
CA VAL A 134 -2.28 -7.05 18.03
C VAL A 134 -3.12 -6.24 17.05
N LEU A 135 -3.56 -5.05 17.44
CA LEU A 135 -4.31 -4.18 16.52
C LEU A 135 -3.32 -3.44 15.61
N ARG A 136 -3.63 -3.40 14.32
CA ARG A 136 -2.90 -2.63 13.30
C ARG A 136 -3.82 -1.61 12.66
N THR A 137 -3.34 -0.38 12.50
CA THR A 137 -3.94 0.61 11.58
C THR A 137 -2.91 1.02 10.55
N THR A 138 -3.35 1.22 9.30
CA THR A 138 -2.48 1.59 8.18
C THR A 138 -3.06 2.79 7.42
N ASN A 139 -2.23 3.81 7.19
CA ASN A 139 -2.59 5.01 6.46
C ASN A 139 -1.53 5.37 5.42
N THR A 140 -1.95 5.94 4.28
CA THR A 140 -1.05 6.71 3.41
C THR A 140 -0.86 8.10 3.99
N VAL A 141 0.38 8.58 4.07
CA VAL A 141 0.72 9.86 4.68
C VAL A 141 1.69 10.66 3.81
N ASN A 142 1.67 11.99 3.94
CA ASN A 142 2.73 12.85 3.41
C ASN A 142 3.79 13.06 4.50
N VAL A 143 5.05 12.82 4.18
CA VAL A 143 6.17 12.97 5.12
C VAL A 143 7.17 13.99 4.57
N GLN A 144 7.62 14.90 5.43
CA GLN A 144 8.66 15.88 5.12
C GLN A 144 9.69 15.91 6.24
N PHE A 145 10.97 15.77 5.88
CA PHE A 145 12.08 16.04 6.78
C PHE A 145 12.58 17.47 6.57
N ARG A 146 12.82 18.20 7.66
CA ARG A 146 13.55 19.48 7.65
C ARG A 146 14.96 19.22 8.13
N LYS A 147 15.96 19.66 7.36
CA LYS A 147 17.38 19.60 7.72
C LYS A 147 17.94 21.00 7.79
#